data_AF-A0A2D9TBJ6-F1
#
_entry.id   AF-A0A2D9TBJ6-F1
#
_cell.length_a   1.000
_cell.length_b   1.000
_cell.length_c   1.000
_cell.angle_alpha   90.00
_cell.angle_beta   90.00
_cell.angle_gamma   90.00
#
_symmetry.space_group_name_H-M   'P 1'
#
loop_
_entity.id
_entity.type
_entity.pdbx_description
1 polymer ?
#
loop_
_entity_poly.entity_id
_entity_poly.type
_entity_poly.pdbx_seq_one_letter_code
_entity_poly.pdbx_strand_id
1 'polypeptide(L)'
;MCQSGEERRDSGLGRGMLRAVTAPFDTVRTEQLTKLYGRTPALVNANVEFRAGEVTVVAGHNGSGKSTLVQLLAQLARPTRGAIRYGSLEGRAARPHVGLLAHASLLYPDLTGLENLELYAALYGRTLDGVRERFELGAFAERPVRTCSRGQLQRLALARALLSEPTLLLLDEPSTGLDTKGVARLASAIRAERERGAIVVLVSHDRAFAADLADRFVHLERGRVVDADEAA
;
A
#
# COMPACT_ATOMS: atom_id res chain seq x y z
N MET A 1 -31.35 -62.19 15.46
CA MET A 1 -31.21 -62.16 13.99
C MET A 1 -31.25 -60.69 13.59
N CYS A 2 -30.20 -60.17 12.94
CA CYS A 2 -30.01 -58.79 12.45
C CYS A 2 -29.93 -57.67 13.52
N GLN A 3 -29.15 -56.59 13.41
CA GLN A 3 -28.09 -56.13 12.50
C GLN A 3 -27.44 -54.88 13.14
N SER A 4 -26.14 -54.71 12.87
CA SER A 4 -25.41 -53.46 12.57
C SER A 4 -25.82 -52.12 13.21
N GLY A 5 -24.87 -51.47 13.90
CA GLY A 5 -24.90 -50.04 14.20
C GLY A 5 -23.46 -49.50 14.26
N GLU A 6 -23.02 -48.93 13.14
CA GLU A 6 -21.68 -48.43 12.87
C GLU A 6 -21.16 -47.36 13.83
N GLU A 7 -19.87 -47.48 14.16
CA GLU A 7 -19.02 -46.44 14.70
C GLU A 7 -19.00 -45.22 13.78
N ARG A 8 -19.34 -44.04 14.31
CA ARG A 8 -18.87 -42.77 13.76
C ARG A 8 -18.13 -42.00 14.84
N ARG A 9 -16.79 -42.03 14.71
CA ARG A 9 -15.87 -41.12 15.37
C ARG A 9 -16.08 -39.74 14.76
N ASP A 10 -16.73 -38.86 15.51
CA ASP A 10 -16.80 -37.43 15.15
C ASP A 10 -15.53 -36.76 15.68
N SER A 11 -14.49 -36.73 14.85
CA SER A 11 -13.28 -35.96 15.09
C SER A 11 -13.57 -34.49 14.77
N GLY A 12 -14.19 -33.79 15.72
CA GLY A 12 -14.39 -32.35 15.71
C GLY A 12 -13.06 -31.61 15.84
N LEU A 13 -12.30 -31.52 14.75
CA LEU A 13 -11.21 -30.57 14.61
C LEU A 13 -11.80 -29.16 14.65
N GLY A 14 -11.56 -28.47 15.76
CA GLY A 14 -11.95 -27.09 15.97
C GLY A 14 -11.49 -26.23 14.81
N ARG A 15 -12.45 -25.77 14.01
CA ARG A 15 -12.28 -24.58 13.16
C ARG A 15 -11.98 -23.42 14.11
N GLY A 16 -10.69 -23.17 14.32
CA GLY A 16 -10.21 -21.93 14.92
C GLY A 16 -10.84 -20.79 14.15
N MET A 17 -11.80 -20.14 14.80
CA MET A 17 -12.49 -18.97 14.31
C MET A 17 -11.41 -17.90 14.11
N LEU A 18 -10.95 -17.74 12.86
CA LEU A 18 -10.14 -16.60 12.45
C LEU A 18 -10.91 -15.37 12.90
N ARG A 19 -10.45 -14.73 13.99
CA ARG A 19 -10.96 -13.42 14.38
C ARG A 19 -10.74 -12.55 13.15
N ALA A 20 -11.82 -12.17 12.48
CA ALA A 20 -11.78 -11.10 11.50
C ALA A 20 -11.25 -9.89 12.25
N VAL A 21 -9.96 -9.57 12.07
CA VAL A 21 -9.40 -8.31 12.52
C VAL A 21 -10.08 -7.29 11.60
N THR A 22 -11.12 -6.65 12.11
CA THR A 22 -11.82 -5.60 11.40
C THR A 22 -10.81 -4.53 11.04
N ALA A 23 -10.69 -4.21 9.75
CA ALA A 23 -9.84 -3.11 9.31
C ALA A 23 -10.27 -1.83 10.06
N PRO A 24 -9.33 -1.00 10.54
CA PRO A 24 -9.61 0.17 11.35
C PRO A 24 -10.40 1.26 10.60
N PHE A 25 -10.41 1.20 9.26
CA PHE A 25 -11.27 1.99 8.38
C PHE A 25 -11.41 1.28 7.03
N ASP A 26 -12.48 1.58 6.30
CA ASP A 26 -12.77 1.02 4.97
C ASP A 26 -12.74 2.08 3.86
N THR A 27 -12.60 3.35 4.22
CA THR A 27 -12.62 4.48 3.29
C THR A 27 -11.62 5.56 3.69
N VAL A 28 -11.03 6.20 2.68
CA VAL A 28 -10.27 7.44 2.83
C VAL A 28 -10.85 8.50 1.92
N ARG A 29 -11.23 9.66 2.47
CA ARG A 29 -11.87 10.75 1.73
C ARG A 29 -11.09 12.05 1.87
N THR A 30 -10.94 12.78 0.78
CA THR A 30 -10.37 14.12 0.77
C THR A 30 -11.49 15.16 0.64
N GLU A 31 -11.50 16.16 1.52
CA GLU A 31 -12.53 17.21 1.59
C GLU A 31 -11.89 18.57 1.29
N GLN A 32 -12.17 19.12 0.11
CA GLN A 32 -11.64 20.39 -0.39
C GLN A 32 -10.11 20.48 -0.26
N LEU A 33 -9.43 19.35 -0.49
CA LEU A 33 -8.01 19.22 -0.18
C LEU A 33 -7.19 20.14 -1.05
N THR A 34 -6.48 21.06 -0.40
CA THR A 34 -5.66 22.08 -1.06
C THR A 34 -4.28 22.10 -0.44
N LYS A 35 -3.25 22.10 -1.28
CA LYS A 35 -1.85 22.19 -0.87
C LYS A 35 -1.10 23.21 -1.71
N LEU A 36 -0.53 24.20 -1.03
CA LEU A 36 0.38 25.18 -1.59
C LEU A 36 1.81 24.92 -1.12
N TYR A 37 2.77 25.07 -2.02
CA TYR A 37 4.19 25.20 -1.69
C TYR A 37 4.62 26.63 -1.99
N GLY A 38 4.73 27.45 -0.93
CA GLY A 38 4.84 28.89 -1.07
C GLY A 38 3.59 29.45 -1.77
N ARG A 39 3.77 30.01 -2.97
CA ARG A 39 2.67 30.55 -3.80
C ARG A 39 2.18 29.58 -4.88
N THR A 40 2.83 28.44 -5.04
CA THR A 40 2.54 27.47 -6.11
C THR A 40 1.52 26.45 -5.63
N PRO A 41 0.33 26.35 -6.26
CA PRO A 41 -0.64 25.32 -5.93
C PRO A 41 -0.20 23.97 -6.49
N ALA A 42 -0.09 22.97 -5.62
CA ALA A 42 0.15 21.58 -6.01
C ALA A 42 -1.16 20.77 -6.06
N LEU A 43 -2.11 21.08 -5.18
CA LEU A 43 -3.49 20.57 -5.22
C LEU A 43 -4.47 21.69 -4.89
N VAL A 44 -5.63 21.68 -5.53
CA VAL A 44 -6.68 22.70 -5.43
C VAL A 44 -8.03 22.02 -5.33
N ASN A 45 -8.69 22.11 -4.17
CA ASN A 45 -10.03 21.57 -3.92
C ASN A 45 -10.22 20.12 -4.41
N ALA A 46 -9.21 19.26 -4.21
CA ALA A 46 -9.29 17.86 -4.60
C ALA A 46 -10.25 17.11 -3.67
N ASN A 47 -11.32 16.57 -4.24
CA ASN A 47 -12.28 15.71 -3.54
C ASN A 47 -12.22 14.32 -4.18
N VAL A 48 -11.75 13.33 -3.43
CA VAL A 48 -11.63 11.94 -3.87
C VAL A 48 -11.99 11.04 -2.70
N GLU A 49 -12.66 9.93 -3.01
CA GLU A 49 -12.89 8.84 -2.08
C GLU A 49 -12.17 7.59 -2.59
N PHE A 50 -11.43 6.94 -1.70
CA PHE A 50 -10.74 5.66 -1.90
C PHE A 50 -11.39 4.62 -0.99
N ARG A 51 -11.63 3.40 -1.50
CA ARG A 51 -12.41 2.36 -0.82
C ARG A 51 -11.62 1.08 -0.61
N ALA A 52 -11.99 0.32 0.42
CA ALA A 52 -11.37 -0.96 0.75
C ALA A 52 -11.67 -1.99 -0.32
N GLY A 53 -10.68 -2.83 -0.62
CA GLY A 53 -10.78 -3.84 -1.68
C GLY A 53 -10.70 -3.28 -3.10
N GLU A 54 -10.31 -2.01 -3.25
CA GLU A 54 -10.18 -1.32 -4.53
C GLU A 54 -8.73 -0.86 -4.75
N VAL A 55 -8.24 -1.00 -5.97
CA VAL A 55 -7.05 -0.34 -6.49
C VAL A 55 -7.48 0.88 -7.29
N THR A 56 -7.34 2.05 -6.68
CA THR A 56 -7.53 3.32 -7.36
C THR A 56 -6.21 3.78 -7.98
N VAL A 57 -6.16 3.86 -9.31
CA VAL A 57 -5.03 4.45 -10.03
C VAL A 57 -5.21 5.95 -10.14
N VAL A 58 -4.22 6.71 -9.67
CA VAL A 58 -4.18 8.16 -9.85
C VAL A 58 -3.33 8.50 -11.07
N ALA A 59 -3.99 8.89 -12.15
CA ALA A 59 -3.39 9.23 -13.43
C ALA A 59 -3.24 10.76 -13.59
N GLY A 60 -2.29 11.18 -14.43
CA GLY A 60 -2.09 12.60 -14.74
C GLY A 60 -0.67 12.92 -15.20
N HIS A 61 -0.49 14.08 -15.83
CA HIS A 61 0.82 14.53 -16.31
C HIS A 61 1.83 14.79 -15.18
N ASN A 62 3.11 14.94 -15.52
CA ASN A 62 4.13 15.33 -14.54
C ASN A 62 3.80 16.70 -13.95
N GLY A 63 3.90 16.83 -12.63
CA GLY A 63 3.52 18.06 -11.93
C GLY A 63 2.01 18.28 -11.75
N SER A 64 1.16 17.29 -12.06
CA SER A 64 -0.29 17.41 -11.81
C SER A 64 -0.70 17.32 -10.34
N GLY A 65 0.23 16.95 -9.44
CA GLY A 65 -0.02 16.87 -7.99
C GLY A 65 -0.06 15.45 -7.41
N LYS A 66 0.16 14.39 -8.22
CA LYS A 66 0.07 12.97 -7.80
C LYS A 66 0.90 12.64 -6.55
N SER A 67 2.21 12.88 -6.58
CA SER A 67 3.08 12.63 -5.42
C SER A 67 2.73 13.51 -4.22
N THR A 68 2.18 14.72 -4.45
CA THR A 68 1.68 15.56 -3.36
C THR A 68 0.44 14.95 -2.72
N LEU A 69 -0.49 14.39 -3.50
CA LEU A 69 -1.64 13.66 -2.99
C LEU A 69 -1.19 12.46 -2.15
N VAL A 70 -0.26 11.65 -2.67
CA VAL A 70 0.31 10.50 -1.93
C VAL A 70 0.95 10.95 -0.61
N GLN A 71 1.75 12.02 -0.60
CA GLN A 71 2.37 12.55 0.62
C GLN A 71 1.36 13.04 1.65
N LEU A 72 0.25 13.63 1.20
CA LEU A 72 -0.83 14.08 2.07
C LEU A 72 -1.61 12.89 2.65
N LEU A 73 -1.97 11.91 1.81
CA LEU A 73 -2.60 10.65 2.25
C LEU A 73 -1.71 9.86 3.21
N ALA A 74 -0.39 9.93 3.06
CA ALA A 74 0.58 9.34 3.98
C ALA A 74 0.78 10.16 5.28
N GLN A 75 0.11 11.31 5.41
CA GLN A 75 0.33 12.29 6.48
C GLN A 75 1.79 12.78 6.63
N LEU A 76 2.59 12.71 5.57
CA LEU A 76 3.95 13.24 5.51
C LEU A 76 3.97 14.75 5.27
N ALA A 77 2.88 15.28 4.70
CA ALA A 77 2.62 16.70 4.58
C ALA A 77 1.28 17.06 5.23
N ARG A 78 1.13 18.32 5.65
CA ARG A 78 -0.16 18.88 6.08
C ARG A 78 -0.85 19.59 4.91
N PRO A 79 -2.19 19.44 4.77
CA PRO A 79 -2.98 20.29 3.88
C PRO A 79 -2.81 21.77 4.24
N THR A 80 -2.89 22.64 3.24
CA THR A 80 -3.03 24.09 3.46
C THR A 80 -4.48 24.45 3.79
N ARG A 81 -5.45 23.79 3.13
CA ARG A 81 -6.88 23.84 3.44
C ARG A 81 -7.51 22.48 3.20
N GLY A 82 -8.71 22.29 3.75
CA GLY A 82 -9.43 21.02 3.67
C GLY A 82 -8.91 19.98 4.64
N ALA A 83 -9.42 18.76 4.52
CA ALA A 83 -9.11 17.65 5.41
C ALA A 83 -8.99 16.32 4.66
N ILE A 84 -8.43 15.34 5.35
CA ILE A 84 -8.44 13.93 4.94
C ILE A 84 -9.10 13.14 6.06
N ARG A 85 -10.09 12.34 5.73
CA ARG A 85 -10.85 11.48 6.65
C ARG A 85 -10.45 10.03 6.40
N TYR A 86 -10.09 9.30 7.44
CA TYR A 86 -9.76 7.87 7.38
C TYR A 86 -10.83 7.09 8.14
N GLY A 87 -11.99 6.90 7.52
CA GLY A 87 -13.19 6.44 8.21
C GLY A 87 -13.50 7.28 9.46
N SER A 88 -13.60 6.62 10.60
CA SER A 88 -13.79 7.25 11.92
C SER A 88 -12.50 7.65 12.64
N LEU A 89 -11.33 7.32 12.10
CA LEU A 89 -10.06 7.67 12.74
C LEU A 89 -9.73 9.14 12.60
N GLU A 90 -9.26 9.73 13.70
CA GLU A 90 -8.89 11.14 13.75
C GLU A 90 -7.37 11.37 13.81
N GLY A 91 -6.94 12.46 13.19
CA GLY A 91 -5.58 12.96 13.27
C GLY A 91 -4.53 11.90 12.88
N ARG A 92 -3.61 11.63 13.81
CA ARG A 92 -2.46 10.74 13.56
C ARG A 92 -2.75 9.26 13.81
N ALA A 93 -3.95 8.92 14.29
CA ALA A 93 -4.31 7.54 14.60
C ALA A 93 -4.27 6.62 13.37
N ALA A 94 -4.45 7.16 12.17
CA ALA A 94 -4.37 6.37 10.93
C ALA A 94 -2.93 6.00 10.53
N ARG A 95 -1.89 6.71 11.00
CA ARG A 95 -0.51 6.53 10.52
C ARG A 95 0.05 5.10 10.62
N PRO A 96 -0.16 4.35 11.72
CA PRO A 96 0.31 2.96 11.81
C PRO A 96 -0.34 2.02 10.79
N HIS A 97 -1.45 2.46 10.19
CA HIS A 97 -2.23 1.69 9.21
C HIS A 97 -1.95 2.13 7.77
N VAL A 98 -0.98 3.03 7.55
CA VAL A 98 -0.59 3.50 6.22
C VAL A 98 0.75 2.89 5.82
N GLY A 99 0.73 2.09 4.77
CA GLY A 99 1.91 1.61 4.06
C GLY A 99 2.26 2.57 2.94
N LEU A 100 3.51 2.98 2.85
CA LEU A 100 3.98 3.86 1.77
C LEU A 100 5.19 3.23 1.10
N LEU A 101 5.11 3.05 -0.20
CA LEU A 101 6.24 2.85 -1.08
C LEU A 101 6.38 4.09 -1.95
N ALA A 102 7.34 4.94 -1.59
CA ALA A 102 7.63 6.18 -2.29
C ALA A 102 8.75 5.99 -3.32
N HIS A 103 9.00 7.04 -4.12
CA HIS A 103 10.15 7.08 -5.01
C HIS A 103 11.50 6.89 -4.28
N ALA A 104 11.62 7.42 -3.05
CA ALA A 104 12.73 7.11 -2.16
C ALA A 104 12.42 5.80 -1.40
N SER A 105 13.41 4.92 -1.25
CA SER A 105 13.23 3.61 -0.60
C SER A 105 12.84 3.71 0.89
N LEU A 106 13.20 4.82 1.54
CA LEU A 106 13.09 5.03 2.98
C LEU A 106 13.82 3.95 3.79
N LEU A 107 14.91 3.41 3.23
CA LEU A 107 15.78 2.44 3.89
C LEU A 107 17.09 3.13 4.30
N TYR A 108 17.64 2.72 5.43
CA TYR A 108 18.94 3.14 5.91
C TYR A 108 20.03 2.41 5.10
N PRO A 109 20.88 3.12 4.35
CA PRO A 109 21.80 2.53 3.38
C PRO A 109 22.92 1.70 4.03
N ASP A 110 23.33 2.06 5.25
CA ASP A 110 24.43 1.40 5.97
C ASP A 110 23.99 0.18 6.77
N LEU A 111 22.70 0.07 7.07
CA LEU A 111 22.11 -1.13 7.67
C LEU A 111 21.88 -2.19 6.62
N THR A 112 21.88 -3.45 7.05
CA THR A 112 21.46 -4.57 6.21
C THR A 112 19.96 -4.47 5.88
N GLY A 113 19.53 -5.23 4.86
CA GLY A 113 18.11 -5.33 4.53
C GLY A 113 17.28 -5.82 5.72
N LEU A 114 17.80 -6.74 6.52
CA LEU A 114 17.10 -7.26 7.70
C LEU A 114 17.08 -6.27 8.84
N GLU A 115 18.20 -5.65 9.17
CA GLU A 115 18.25 -4.63 10.22
C GLU A 115 17.28 -3.48 9.93
N ASN A 116 17.11 -3.12 8.65
CA ASN A 116 16.05 -2.21 8.23
C ASN A 116 14.66 -2.76 8.57
N LEU A 117 14.34 -3.98 8.15
CA LEU A 117 13.02 -4.56 8.40
C LEU A 117 12.75 -4.76 9.89
N GLU A 118 13.74 -5.16 10.69
CA GLU A 118 13.67 -5.30 12.14
C GLU A 118 13.35 -3.97 12.81
N LEU A 119 14.02 -2.89 12.39
CA LEU A 119 13.74 -1.54 12.88
C LEU A 119 12.27 -1.16 12.64
N TYR A 120 11.75 -1.37 11.42
CA TYR A 120 10.36 -1.06 11.09
C TYR A 120 9.36 -2.00 11.80
N ALA A 121 9.68 -3.29 11.92
CA ALA A 121 8.84 -4.24 12.62
C ALA A 121 8.70 -3.88 14.10
N ALA A 122 9.79 -3.47 14.76
CA ALA A 122 9.77 -2.96 16.12
C ALA A 122 8.87 -1.72 16.28
N LEU A 123 8.94 -0.76 15.32
CA LEU A 123 8.09 0.44 15.34
C LEU A 123 6.59 0.12 15.23
N TYR A 124 6.22 -0.96 14.53
CA TYR A 124 4.83 -1.39 14.35
C TYR A 124 4.38 -2.49 15.33
N GLY A 125 5.26 -2.96 16.22
CA GLY A 125 4.98 -4.11 17.08
C GLY A 125 4.66 -5.37 16.26
N ARG A 126 5.49 -5.67 15.26
CA ARG A 126 5.37 -6.83 14.36
C ARG A 126 6.62 -7.71 14.46
N THR A 127 6.46 -8.98 14.06
CA THR A 127 7.56 -9.91 13.84
C THR A 127 7.90 -9.96 12.35
N LEU A 128 9.04 -10.57 12.02
CA LEU A 128 9.47 -10.77 10.62
C LEU A 128 9.10 -12.15 10.07
N ASP A 129 8.12 -12.82 10.69
CA ASP A 129 7.77 -14.19 10.36
C ASP A 129 7.28 -14.28 8.91
N GLY A 130 7.94 -15.12 8.11
CA GLY A 130 7.60 -15.35 6.70
C GLY A 130 7.95 -14.18 5.75
N VAL A 131 8.52 -13.07 6.24
CA VAL A 131 8.82 -11.88 5.40
C VAL A 131 9.88 -12.20 4.35
N ARG A 132 10.89 -13.01 4.70
CA ARG A 132 11.96 -13.39 3.76
C ARG A 132 11.42 -14.19 2.59
N GLU A 133 10.56 -15.15 2.88
CA GLU A 133 9.94 -16.04 1.90
C GLU A 133 8.96 -15.26 1.04
N ARG A 134 8.07 -14.48 1.67
CA ARG A 134 7.05 -13.66 1.00
C ARG A 134 7.64 -12.70 -0.04
N PHE A 135 8.79 -12.09 0.24
CA PHE A 135 9.43 -11.11 -0.64
C PHE A 135 10.69 -11.65 -1.35
N GLU A 136 10.96 -12.95 -1.27
CA GLU A 136 12.13 -13.62 -1.86
C GLU A 136 13.46 -12.91 -1.51
N LEU A 137 13.64 -12.49 -0.26
CA LEU A 137 14.75 -11.62 0.14
C LEU A 137 16.12 -12.32 0.15
N GLY A 138 16.14 -13.65 0.19
CA GLY A 138 17.36 -14.47 0.09
C GLY A 138 18.54 -13.96 0.93
N ALA A 139 19.76 -14.18 0.43
CA ALA A 139 21.00 -13.77 1.10
C ALA A 139 21.34 -12.27 0.90
N PHE A 140 20.64 -11.53 0.04
CA PHE A 140 20.96 -10.11 -0.14
C PHE A 140 20.47 -9.25 1.02
N ALA A 141 19.49 -9.73 1.78
CA ALA A 141 19.00 -9.05 2.98
C ALA A 141 20.04 -8.97 4.10
N GLU A 142 21.04 -9.85 4.11
CA GLU A 142 22.16 -9.87 5.08
C GLU A 142 23.23 -8.82 4.79
N ARG A 143 23.12 -8.10 3.66
CA ARG A 143 24.15 -7.15 3.21
C ARG A 143 23.63 -5.72 3.35
N PRO A 144 24.54 -4.73 3.54
CA PRO A 144 24.15 -3.33 3.59
C PRO A 144 23.33 -2.92 2.37
N VAL A 145 22.25 -2.17 2.61
CA VAL A 145 21.28 -1.74 1.59
C VAL A 145 21.97 -0.99 0.45
N ARG A 146 23.02 -0.21 0.72
CA ARG A 146 23.81 0.49 -0.30
C ARG A 146 24.45 -0.42 -1.37
N THR A 147 24.57 -1.72 -1.10
CA THR A 147 25.11 -2.72 -2.03
C THR A 147 24.03 -3.42 -2.87
N CYS A 148 22.75 -3.17 -2.58
CA CYS A 148 21.63 -3.81 -3.25
C CYS A 148 21.43 -3.24 -4.67
N SER A 149 21.05 -4.11 -5.60
CA SER A 149 20.55 -3.66 -6.91
C SER A 149 19.22 -2.92 -6.75
N ARG A 150 18.82 -2.15 -7.77
CA ARG A 150 17.52 -1.44 -7.76
C ARG A 150 16.34 -2.38 -7.49
N GLY A 151 16.29 -3.55 -8.12
CA GLY A 151 15.24 -4.54 -7.88
C GLY A 151 15.30 -5.18 -6.47
N GLN A 152 16.48 -5.30 -5.86
CA GLN A 152 16.62 -5.74 -4.47
C GLN A 152 16.14 -4.65 -3.50
N LEU A 153 16.52 -3.39 -3.74
CA LEU A 153 16.04 -2.22 -2.98
C LEU A 153 14.52 -2.11 -3.04
N GLN A 154 13.94 -2.31 -4.23
CA GLN A 154 12.49 -2.27 -4.41
C GLN A 154 11.78 -3.35 -3.60
N ARG A 155 12.32 -4.58 -3.59
CA ARG A 155 11.76 -5.68 -2.79
C ARG A 155 11.83 -5.41 -1.30
N LEU A 156 12.93 -4.85 -0.80
CA LEU A 156 13.05 -4.44 0.60
C LEU A 156 12.11 -3.29 0.95
N ALA A 157 11.99 -2.29 0.06
CA ALA A 157 11.08 -1.16 0.26
C ALA A 157 9.61 -1.61 0.26
N LEU A 158 9.25 -2.56 -0.61
CA LEU A 158 7.92 -3.16 -0.65
C LEU A 158 7.65 -4.00 0.61
N ALA A 159 8.61 -4.83 1.02
CA ALA A 159 8.52 -5.59 2.26
C ALA A 159 8.26 -4.65 3.45
N ARG A 160 9.08 -3.59 3.57
CA ARG A 160 8.93 -2.55 4.60
C ARG A 160 7.53 -1.91 4.58
N ALA A 161 7.01 -1.56 3.40
CA ALA A 161 5.71 -0.91 3.27
C ALA A 161 4.54 -1.84 3.67
N LEU A 162 4.72 -3.16 3.55
CA LEU A 162 3.71 -4.17 3.83
C LEU A 162 3.86 -4.85 5.21
N LEU A 163 4.97 -4.61 5.93
CA LEU A 163 5.21 -5.15 7.28
C LEU A 163 4.07 -4.88 8.26
N SER A 164 3.47 -3.69 8.18
CA SER A 164 2.40 -3.28 9.09
C SER A 164 1.02 -3.85 8.74
N GLU A 165 0.90 -4.64 7.66
CA GLU A 165 -0.38 -5.08 7.07
C GLU A 165 -1.32 -3.88 6.84
N PRO A 166 -0.91 -2.90 6.03
CA PRO A 166 -1.53 -1.58 6.00
C PRO A 166 -2.98 -1.63 5.52
N THR A 167 -3.84 -0.84 6.16
CA THR A 167 -5.22 -0.64 5.68
C THR A 167 -5.25 0.26 4.44
N LEU A 168 -4.31 1.21 4.36
CA LEU A 168 -4.09 2.05 3.19
C LEU A 168 -2.68 1.80 2.65
N LEU A 169 -2.58 1.26 1.44
CA LEU A 169 -1.31 1.09 0.72
C LEU A 169 -1.17 2.18 -0.35
N LEU A 170 -0.12 2.98 -0.23
CA LEU A 170 0.21 4.06 -1.15
C LEU A 170 1.47 3.70 -1.94
N LEU A 171 1.38 3.76 -3.26
CA LEU A 171 2.45 3.36 -4.17
C LEU A 171 2.73 4.50 -5.16
N ASP A 172 3.93 5.06 -5.11
CA ASP A 172 4.37 6.14 -6.02
C ASP A 172 5.46 5.63 -6.97
N GLU A 173 5.08 5.40 -8.23
CA GLU A 173 5.92 4.87 -9.30
C GLU A 173 6.60 3.51 -8.98
N PRO A 174 5.86 2.52 -8.47
CA PRO A 174 6.44 1.31 -7.88
C PRO A 174 7.12 0.37 -8.89
N SER A 175 6.76 0.44 -10.18
CA SER A 175 7.30 -0.41 -11.24
C SER A 175 8.59 0.14 -11.86
N THR A 176 8.99 1.37 -11.52
CA THR A 176 10.11 2.07 -12.19
C THR A 176 11.43 1.34 -12.03
N GLY A 177 12.02 0.93 -13.17
CA GLY A 177 13.34 0.29 -13.22
C GLY A 177 13.32 -1.17 -12.75
N LEU A 178 12.16 -1.82 -12.74
CA LEU A 178 12.02 -3.26 -12.58
C LEU A 178 12.07 -3.98 -13.92
N ASP A 179 12.56 -5.22 -13.89
CA ASP A 179 12.42 -6.18 -14.99
C ASP A 179 11.02 -6.81 -15.00
N THR A 180 10.69 -7.56 -16.06
CA THR A 180 9.39 -8.21 -16.21
C THR A 180 9.01 -9.07 -14.99
N LYS A 181 9.98 -9.79 -14.43
CA LYS A 181 9.76 -10.63 -13.24
C LYS A 181 9.49 -9.77 -12.00
N GLY A 182 10.17 -8.64 -11.84
CA GLY A 182 9.93 -7.68 -10.77
C GLY A 182 8.54 -7.05 -10.85
N VAL A 183 8.12 -6.63 -12.05
CA VAL A 183 6.77 -6.08 -12.29
C VAL A 183 5.69 -7.12 -11.95
N ALA A 184 5.84 -8.37 -12.40
CA ALA A 184 4.88 -9.43 -12.11
C ALA A 184 4.74 -9.71 -10.59
N ARG A 185 5.86 -9.72 -9.86
CA ARG A 185 5.83 -9.89 -8.39
C ARG A 185 5.15 -8.72 -7.69
N LEU A 186 5.45 -7.49 -8.10
CA LEU A 186 4.80 -6.29 -7.58
C LEU A 186 3.29 -6.33 -7.81
N ALA A 187 2.86 -6.68 -9.03
CA ALA A 187 1.45 -6.84 -9.37
C ALA A 187 0.77 -7.89 -8.47
N SER A 188 1.41 -9.04 -8.25
CA SER A 188 0.90 -10.09 -7.36
C SER A 188 0.77 -9.60 -5.91
N ALA A 189 1.76 -8.86 -5.39
CA ALA A 189 1.67 -8.28 -4.06
C ALA A 189 0.52 -7.27 -3.94
N ILE A 190 0.31 -6.42 -4.94
CA ILE A 190 -0.78 -5.45 -4.97
C ILE A 190 -2.15 -6.15 -4.98
N ARG A 191 -2.31 -7.17 -5.82
CA ARG A 191 -3.55 -7.97 -5.88
C ARG A 191 -3.84 -8.65 -4.54
N ALA A 192 -2.84 -9.23 -3.90
CA ALA A 192 -3.00 -9.86 -2.59
C ALA A 192 -3.47 -8.86 -1.53
N GLU A 193 -2.96 -7.63 -1.53
CA GLU A 193 -3.39 -6.58 -0.60
C GLU A 193 -4.81 -6.09 -0.89
N ARG A 194 -5.18 -5.94 -2.17
CA ARG A 194 -6.56 -5.67 -2.59
C ARG A 194 -7.51 -6.77 -2.12
N GLU A 195 -7.18 -8.04 -2.37
CA GLU A 195 -8.00 -9.20 -1.97
C GLU A 195 -8.14 -9.33 -0.44
N ARG A 196 -7.12 -8.90 0.31
CA ARG A 196 -7.17 -8.80 1.78
C ARG A 196 -8.12 -7.68 2.25
N GLY A 197 -8.57 -6.80 1.36
CA GLY A 197 -9.44 -5.67 1.66
C GLY A 197 -8.71 -4.37 1.95
N ALA A 198 -7.43 -4.23 1.58
CA ALA A 198 -6.73 -2.95 1.69
C ALA A 198 -7.30 -1.92 0.70
N ILE A 199 -7.20 -0.65 1.06
CA ILE A 199 -7.37 0.48 0.14
C ILE A 199 -6.03 0.67 -0.56
N VAL A 200 -5.97 0.52 -1.89
CA VAL A 200 -4.73 0.68 -2.64
C VAL A 200 -4.80 1.92 -3.52
N VAL A 201 -3.83 2.81 -3.37
CA VAL A 201 -3.67 3.99 -4.23
C VAL A 201 -2.36 3.86 -5.01
N LEU A 202 -2.49 3.74 -6.33
CA LEU A 202 -1.36 3.55 -7.24
C LEU A 202 -1.16 4.78 -8.12
N VAL A 203 0.01 5.40 -8.02
CA VAL A 203 0.51 6.38 -8.99
C VAL A 203 1.50 5.66 -9.90
N SER A 204 1.23 5.63 -11.19
CA SER A 204 2.15 5.07 -12.18
C SER A 204 2.07 5.78 -13.52
N HIS A 205 3.21 5.93 -14.17
CA HIS A 205 3.30 6.32 -15.58
C HIS A 205 3.21 5.15 -16.57
N ASP A 206 3.34 3.90 -16.10
CA ASP A 206 3.18 2.70 -16.91
C ASP A 206 1.68 2.38 -17.04
N ARG A 207 1.12 2.72 -18.21
CA ARG A 207 -0.31 2.55 -18.49
C ARG A 207 -0.74 1.09 -18.52
N ALA A 208 0.10 0.18 -19.02
CA ALA A 208 -0.25 -1.22 -19.14
C ALA A 208 -0.29 -1.87 -17.75
N PHE A 209 0.75 -1.62 -16.94
CA PHE A 209 0.80 -2.07 -15.55
C PHE A 209 -0.36 -1.50 -14.71
N ALA A 210 -0.66 -0.21 -14.88
CA ALA A 210 -1.74 0.43 -14.14
C ALA A 210 -3.12 -0.13 -14.54
N ALA A 211 -3.38 -0.29 -15.85
CA ALA A 211 -4.65 -0.83 -16.34
C ALA A 211 -4.88 -2.29 -15.92
N ASP A 212 -3.84 -3.10 -15.83
CA ASP A 212 -3.90 -4.51 -15.39
C ASP A 212 -4.28 -4.66 -13.90
N LEU A 213 -4.19 -3.58 -13.12
CA LEU A 213 -4.43 -3.57 -11.68
C LEU A 213 -5.61 -2.68 -11.26
N ALA A 214 -6.01 -1.71 -12.08
CA ALA A 214 -6.99 -0.71 -11.70
C ALA A 214 -8.40 -1.30 -11.58
N ASP A 215 -9.06 -1.00 -10.46
CA ASP A 215 -10.52 -1.08 -10.37
C ASP A 215 -11.16 0.27 -10.72
N ARG A 216 -10.40 1.36 -10.57
CA ARG A 216 -10.86 2.73 -10.80
C ARG A 216 -9.72 3.64 -11.20
N PHE A 217 -10.01 4.62 -12.04
CA PHE A 217 -9.09 5.70 -12.37
C PHE A 217 -9.54 7.02 -11.77
N VAL A 218 -8.58 7.78 -11.24
CA VAL A 218 -8.77 9.17 -10.79
C VAL A 218 -7.79 10.04 -11.56
N HIS A 219 -8.32 10.99 -12.33
CA HIS A 219 -7.52 11.88 -13.15
C HIS A 219 -7.22 13.18 -12.40
N LEU A 220 -5.91 13.46 -12.23
CA LEU A 220 -5.40 14.73 -11.71
C LEU A 220 -4.85 15.59 -12.84
N GLU A 221 -5.40 16.80 -12.98
CA GLU A 221 -4.91 17.83 -13.88
C GLU A 221 -4.73 19.16 -13.15
N ARG A 222 -3.52 19.73 -13.25
CA ARG A 222 -3.18 21.03 -12.62
C ARG A 222 -3.65 21.14 -11.16
N GLY A 223 -3.48 20.05 -10.39
CA GLY A 223 -3.84 19.97 -8.98
C GLY A 223 -5.33 19.71 -8.68
N ARG A 224 -6.17 19.51 -9.69
CA ARG A 224 -7.61 19.25 -9.53
C ARG A 224 -7.94 17.82 -9.96
N VAL A 225 -8.95 17.25 -9.32
CA VAL A 225 -9.55 15.98 -9.72
C VAL A 225 -10.58 16.29 -10.80
N VAL A 226 -10.47 15.63 -11.95
CA VAL A 226 -11.28 15.95 -13.14
C VAL A 226 -12.32 14.87 -13.42
N ASP A 227 -11.93 13.60 -13.36
CA ASP A 227 -12.82 12.44 -13.51
C ASP A 227 -12.39 11.31 -12.57
N ALA A 228 -13.38 10.48 -12.20
CA ALA A 228 -13.18 9.36 -11.30
C ALA A 228 -13.99 8.14 -11.76
N ASP A 229 -13.65 7.60 -12.94
CA ASP A 229 -14.36 6.53 -13.62
C ASP A 229 -13.99 5.13 -13.10
N GLU A 230 -14.95 4.22 -13.10
CA GLU A 230 -14.74 2.78 -12.86
C GLU A 230 -13.94 2.18 -14.05
N ALA A 231 -12.95 1.35 -13.76
CA ALA A 231 -12.19 0.65 -14.80
C ALA A 231 -13.07 -0.43 -15.44
N ALA A 232 -13.07 -0.50 -16.77
CA ALA A 232 -13.87 -1.43 -17.57
C ALA A 232 -13.36 -2.88 -17.53
#